data_AF-A0A538JM78-F1
#
_entry.id   AF-A0A538JM78-F1
#
_cell.length_a   1.000
_cell.length_b   1.000
_cell.length_c   1.000
_cell.angle_alpha   90.00
_cell.angle_beta   90.00
_cell.angle_gamma   90.00
#
_symmetry.space_group_name_H-M   'P 1'
#
loop_
_entity.id
_entity.type
_entity.pdbx_description
1 polymer ?
#
loop_
_entity_poly.entity_id
_entity_poly.type
_entity_poly.pdbx_seq_one_letter_code
_entity_poly.pdbx_strand_id
1 'polypeptide(L)'
;MLPIAARSATVRRLRPVKTSGQEELVAVAELHQADAVFQGGGVKGIALVGALLAFADQGWTEWVSVAGTSAGSIVAGFLGCGYAPADLEKILRTTPYAEFEDFGPGGKFVGGGINLVGHHGLAHGEAFHEWFADMIENQTFGDVAKRGKTLKMIAADITQKEMLVLPDDLPNYLDPKTKQPIVIDTFKVADAVRMSMSIPFFFQPVEVTHAASGKSSTIVDGGMLSNFPVWLFDVDDRAPERPTFGFRLYGGKSMTPGGLHSMMQRVAWPVAFGWDMFGTAMEAWDKRFMSHSTRVRTCPISAEGVGTVDFNISDADQTKLLESGERAGQDFLAGFRLEDYFNTYGKKLEPAPVAVS
;
A
#
# COMPACT_ATOMS: atom_id res chain seq x y z
N MET A 1 -28.09 63.70 -31.29
CA MET A 1 -27.18 62.72 -30.68
C MET A 1 -27.41 61.36 -31.33
N LEU A 2 -26.49 60.89 -32.18
CA LEU A 2 -26.23 59.46 -32.38
C LEU A 2 -25.33 58.97 -31.22
N PRO A 3 -25.09 57.67 -30.94
CA PRO A 3 -25.71 56.39 -31.34
C PRO A 3 -26.08 55.54 -30.06
N ILE A 4 -26.48 54.25 -30.03
CA ILE A 4 -25.70 53.01 -30.27
C ILE A 4 -26.67 51.82 -30.22
N ALA A 5 -26.65 50.99 -31.25
CA ALA A 5 -27.20 49.64 -31.23
C ALA A 5 -26.25 48.70 -30.46
N ALA A 6 -26.76 47.95 -29.49
CA ALA A 6 -26.03 46.86 -28.87
C ALA A 6 -26.34 45.55 -29.62
N ARG A 7 -25.30 45.04 -30.29
CA ARG A 7 -25.25 43.70 -30.89
C ARG A 7 -25.08 42.64 -29.80
N SER A 8 -25.82 41.55 -29.98
CA SER A 8 -25.49 40.13 -29.70
C SER A 8 -24.45 39.78 -28.63
N ALA A 9 -24.88 38.93 -27.69
CA ALA A 9 -24.18 37.66 -27.44
C ALA A 9 -25.17 36.65 -26.84
N THR A 10 -25.71 35.76 -27.66
CA THR A 10 -26.33 34.53 -27.19
C THR A 10 -25.26 33.73 -26.46
N VAL A 11 -25.32 33.68 -25.13
CA VAL A 11 -24.53 32.74 -24.34
C VAL A 11 -25.06 31.35 -24.65
N ARG A 12 -24.46 30.70 -25.64
CA ARG A 12 -24.61 29.27 -25.88
C ARG A 12 -24.02 28.59 -24.65
N ARG A 13 -24.85 28.22 -23.68
CA ARG A 13 -24.47 27.26 -22.65
C ARG A 13 -24.03 26.00 -23.40
N LEU A 14 -22.73 25.76 -23.47
CA LEU A 14 -22.22 24.45 -23.80
C LEU A 14 -22.75 23.53 -22.71
N ARG A 15 -23.72 22.67 -23.04
CA ARG A 15 -24.02 21.50 -22.21
C ARG A 15 -22.71 20.70 -22.17
N PRO A 16 -22.17 20.34 -21.00
CA PRO A 16 -21.13 19.34 -20.98
C PRO A 16 -21.75 18.09 -21.60
N VAL A 17 -21.16 17.62 -22.70
CA VAL A 17 -21.48 16.31 -23.25
C VAL A 17 -20.89 15.32 -22.26
N LYS A 18 -21.70 14.90 -21.28
CA LYS A 18 -21.35 13.77 -20.43
C LYS A 18 -21.25 12.56 -21.34
N THR A 19 -20.07 11.98 -21.46
CA THR A 19 -19.90 10.69 -22.14
C THR A 19 -20.51 9.60 -21.25
N SER A 20 -21.00 8.50 -21.83
CA SER A 20 -21.69 7.43 -21.09
C SER A 20 -20.89 6.90 -19.89
N GLY A 21 -19.56 6.83 -20.00
CA GLY A 21 -18.69 6.43 -18.89
C GLY A 21 -18.61 7.42 -17.73
N GLN A 22 -18.92 8.72 -17.94
CA GLN A 22 -19.00 9.68 -16.82
C GLN A 22 -20.29 9.52 -16.02
N GLU A 23 -21.40 9.16 -16.67
CA GLU A 23 -22.68 8.93 -15.98
C GLU A 23 -22.64 7.66 -15.14
N GLU A 24 -22.01 6.60 -15.66
CA GLU A 24 -21.83 5.33 -14.95
C GLU A 24 -20.95 5.48 -13.71
N LEU A 25 -19.84 6.20 -13.80
CA LEU A 25 -18.96 6.48 -12.66
C LEU A 25 -19.60 7.39 -11.61
N VAL A 26 -20.41 8.38 -12.04
CA VAL A 26 -21.17 9.23 -11.12
C VAL A 26 -22.18 8.38 -10.37
N ALA A 27 -22.89 7.47 -11.05
CA ALA A 27 -23.79 6.53 -10.40
C ALA A 27 -23.04 5.60 -9.43
N VAL A 28 -21.85 5.12 -9.78
CA VAL A 28 -21.03 4.28 -8.89
C VAL A 28 -20.46 5.07 -7.68
N ALA A 29 -20.12 6.34 -7.88
CA ALA A 29 -19.75 7.24 -6.78
C ALA A 29 -20.96 7.57 -5.88
N GLU A 30 -22.17 7.66 -6.43
CA GLU A 30 -23.42 7.76 -5.67
C GLU A 30 -23.76 6.45 -4.94
N LEU A 31 -23.30 5.30 -5.45
CA LEU A 31 -23.31 4.02 -4.74
C LEU A 31 -22.16 3.90 -3.72
N HIS A 32 -21.33 4.94 -3.59
CA HIS A 32 -20.17 5.03 -2.69
C HIS A 32 -19.17 3.85 -2.82
N GLN A 33 -18.99 3.34 -4.05
CA GLN A 33 -17.99 2.31 -4.36
C GLN A 33 -16.71 2.92 -4.92
N ALA A 34 -15.56 2.40 -4.50
CA ALA A 34 -14.27 2.86 -4.99
C ALA A 34 -13.21 1.75 -4.99
N ASP A 35 -12.11 2.01 -5.67
CA ASP A 35 -10.87 1.25 -5.54
C ASP A 35 -9.93 1.98 -4.57
N ALA A 36 -9.08 1.24 -3.85
CA ALA A 36 -8.12 1.82 -2.92
C ALA A 36 -6.71 1.26 -3.12
N VAL A 37 -5.72 2.14 -3.00
CA VAL A 37 -4.31 1.75 -3.00
C VAL A 37 -3.60 2.30 -1.77
N PHE A 38 -2.91 1.44 -1.02
CA PHE A 38 -2.29 1.78 0.25
C PHE A 38 -0.77 1.70 0.16
N GLN A 39 -0.09 2.80 0.53
CA GLN A 39 1.36 2.83 0.58
C GLN A 39 1.92 1.98 1.73
N GLY A 40 3.10 1.41 1.55
CA GLY A 40 3.88 0.85 2.64
C GLY A 40 4.43 1.92 3.59
N GLY A 41 4.54 1.57 4.88
CA GLY A 41 4.99 2.50 5.92
C GLY A 41 5.22 1.88 7.30
N GLY A 42 5.29 0.55 7.41
CA GLY A 42 5.44 -0.16 8.68
C GLY A 42 4.34 0.22 9.69
N VAL A 43 4.70 0.52 10.94
CA VAL A 43 3.72 0.83 12.01
C VAL A 43 2.83 2.05 11.69
N LYS A 44 3.26 2.91 10.75
CA LYS A 44 2.50 4.06 10.27
C LYS A 44 1.20 3.66 9.52
N GLY A 45 1.01 2.37 9.23
CA GLY A 45 -0.24 1.83 8.69
C GLY A 45 -1.49 2.19 9.50
N ILE A 46 -1.34 2.50 10.79
CA ILE A 46 -2.44 2.98 11.65
C ILE A 46 -3.07 4.27 11.07
N ALA A 47 -2.27 5.17 10.52
CA ALA A 47 -2.78 6.40 9.92
C ALA A 47 -3.56 6.14 8.62
N LEU A 48 -3.26 5.05 7.90
CA LEU A 48 -4.06 4.62 6.74
C LEU A 48 -5.48 4.23 7.16
N VAL A 49 -5.60 3.54 8.29
CA VAL A 49 -6.92 3.15 8.84
C VAL A 49 -7.70 4.38 9.33
N GLY A 50 -7.04 5.35 9.95
CA GLY A 50 -7.70 6.63 10.29
C GLY A 50 -8.29 7.32 9.06
N ALA A 51 -7.56 7.36 7.94
CA ALA A 51 -8.08 7.90 6.70
C ALA A 51 -9.27 7.10 6.17
N LEU A 52 -9.24 5.76 6.27
CA LEU A 52 -10.38 4.92 5.87
C LEU A 52 -11.63 5.17 6.72
N LEU A 53 -11.48 5.44 8.02
CA LEU A 53 -12.61 5.82 8.89
C LEU A 53 -13.26 7.10 8.40
N ALA A 54 -12.47 8.13 8.07
CA ALA A 54 -13.00 9.37 7.50
C ALA A 54 -13.70 9.18 6.15
N PHE A 55 -13.21 8.27 5.30
CA PHE A 55 -13.90 7.89 4.07
C PHE A 55 -15.22 7.18 4.33
N ALA A 56 -15.26 6.26 5.29
CA ALA A 56 -16.47 5.56 5.70
C ALA A 56 -17.54 6.53 6.25
N ASP A 57 -17.13 7.55 7.03
CA ASP A 57 -18.02 8.59 7.55
C ASP A 57 -18.66 9.44 6.43
N GLN A 58 -18.01 9.54 5.26
CA GLN A 58 -18.54 10.19 4.06
C GLN A 58 -19.26 9.20 3.11
N GLY A 59 -19.50 7.97 3.57
CA GLY A 59 -20.27 6.93 2.87
C GLY A 59 -19.43 5.95 2.05
N TRP A 60 -18.15 6.22 1.80
CA TRP A 60 -17.24 5.33 1.04
C TRP A 60 -16.92 4.07 1.83
N THR A 61 -17.77 3.05 1.66
CA THR A 61 -17.74 1.82 2.45
C THR A 61 -17.43 0.59 1.60
N GLU A 62 -17.65 0.66 0.29
CA GLU A 62 -17.49 -0.45 -0.64
C GLU A 62 -16.20 -0.35 -1.45
N TRP A 63 -15.13 -0.98 -0.94
CA TRP A 63 -13.84 -1.08 -1.60
C TRP A 63 -13.77 -2.33 -2.48
N VAL A 64 -13.82 -2.16 -3.80
CA VAL A 64 -13.95 -3.29 -4.74
C VAL A 64 -12.60 -3.82 -5.19
N SER A 65 -11.71 -2.96 -5.67
CA SER A 65 -10.32 -3.33 -5.93
C SER A 65 -9.41 -2.65 -4.92
N VAL A 66 -8.65 -3.46 -4.20
CA VAL A 66 -7.73 -2.98 -3.16
C VAL A 66 -6.31 -3.46 -3.47
N ALA A 67 -5.34 -2.56 -3.32
CA ALA A 67 -3.94 -2.90 -3.49
C ALA A 67 -3.08 -2.30 -2.38
N GLY A 68 -1.96 -2.93 -2.08
CA GLY A 68 -0.99 -2.31 -1.18
C GLY A 68 0.37 -2.98 -1.16
N THR A 69 1.31 -2.29 -0.52
CA THR A 69 2.68 -2.75 -0.33
C THR A 69 3.01 -2.76 1.15
N SER A 70 3.67 -3.80 1.68
CA SER A 70 4.09 -3.86 3.08
C SER A 70 2.91 -3.62 4.04
N ALA A 71 2.99 -2.65 4.95
CA ALA A 71 1.86 -2.26 5.81
C ALA A 71 0.56 -1.94 5.04
N GLY A 72 0.65 -1.39 3.83
CA GLY A 72 -0.51 -1.18 2.96
C GLY A 72 -1.13 -2.49 2.47
N SER A 73 -0.33 -3.55 2.29
CA SER A 73 -0.84 -4.88 1.92
C SER A 73 -1.65 -5.54 3.04
N ILE A 74 -1.32 -5.22 4.31
CA ILE A 74 -2.07 -5.67 5.49
C ILE A 74 -3.48 -5.03 5.47
N VAL A 75 -3.55 -3.70 5.29
CA VAL A 75 -4.81 -2.95 5.17
C VAL A 75 -5.63 -3.45 3.98
N ALA A 76 -4.99 -3.59 2.80
CA ALA A 76 -5.63 -4.12 1.61
C ALA A 76 -6.15 -5.56 1.83
N GLY A 77 -5.37 -6.40 2.49
CA GLY A 77 -5.73 -7.79 2.82
C GLY A 77 -7.01 -7.85 3.65
N PHE A 78 -7.10 -7.07 4.73
CA PHE A 78 -8.33 -6.98 5.52
C PHE A 78 -9.53 -6.51 4.69
N LEU A 79 -9.41 -5.41 3.94
CA LEU A 79 -10.52 -4.91 3.11
C LEU A 79 -10.95 -5.90 2.01
N GLY A 80 -9.98 -6.59 1.41
CA GLY A 80 -10.21 -7.62 0.39
C GLY A 80 -10.91 -8.85 0.96
N CYS A 81 -10.55 -9.25 2.19
CA CYS A 81 -11.20 -10.32 2.94
C CYS A 81 -12.58 -9.94 3.53
N GLY A 82 -13.02 -8.70 3.33
CA GLY A 82 -14.38 -8.24 3.68
C GLY A 82 -14.50 -7.51 5.01
N TYR A 83 -13.39 -7.11 5.63
CA TYR A 83 -13.41 -6.34 6.89
C TYR A 83 -13.75 -4.88 6.61
N ALA A 84 -14.56 -4.27 7.48
CA ALA A 84 -14.87 -2.85 7.39
C ALA A 84 -13.80 -1.99 8.08
N PRO A 85 -13.63 -0.70 7.73
CA PRO A 85 -12.68 0.20 8.40
C PRO A 85 -12.79 0.22 9.93
N ALA A 86 -14.02 0.13 10.47
CA ALA A 86 -14.27 0.07 11.91
C ALA A 86 -13.76 -1.24 12.56
N ASP A 87 -13.69 -2.34 11.81
CA ASP A 87 -13.07 -3.57 12.28
C ASP A 87 -11.56 -3.42 12.33
N LEU A 88 -10.96 -2.80 11.30
CA LEU A 88 -9.52 -2.54 11.25
C LEU A 88 -9.07 -1.68 12.44
N GLU A 89 -9.83 -0.67 12.85
CA GLU A 89 -9.49 0.12 14.04
C GLU A 89 -9.40 -0.75 15.31
N LYS A 90 -10.39 -1.62 15.55
CA LYS A 90 -10.41 -2.52 16.70
C LYS A 90 -9.24 -3.50 16.65
N ILE A 91 -8.98 -4.07 15.47
CA ILE A 91 -7.87 -4.98 15.23
C ILE A 91 -6.57 -4.27 15.59
N LEU A 92 -6.29 -3.10 15.00
CA LEU A 92 -5.06 -2.36 15.23
C LEU A 92 -4.84 -1.99 16.71
N ARG A 93 -5.90 -1.66 17.47
CA ARG A 93 -5.80 -1.34 18.90
C ARG A 93 -5.51 -2.57 19.77
N THR A 94 -5.87 -3.76 19.30
CA THR A 94 -5.69 -5.02 20.05
C THR A 94 -4.50 -5.84 19.54
N THR A 95 -3.88 -5.39 18.44
CA THR A 95 -2.69 -6.00 17.85
C THR A 95 -1.53 -6.04 18.84
N PRO A 96 -0.93 -7.22 19.08
CA PRO A 96 0.24 -7.35 19.94
C PRO A 96 1.53 -7.03 19.15
N TYR A 97 1.74 -5.76 18.79
CA TYR A 97 2.87 -5.35 17.94
C TYR A 97 4.25 -5.83 18.43
N ALA A 98 4.43 -5.89 19.76
CA ALA A 98 5.67 -6.37 20.38
C ALA A 98 5.92 -7.88 20.16
N GLU A 99 4.88 -8.68 19.97
CA GLU A 99 5.00 -10.12 19.73
C GLU A 99 5.40 -10.45 18.28
N PHE A 100 5.17 -9.51 17.35
CA PHE A 100 5.61 -9.65 15.96
C PHE A 100 7.13 -9.52 15.79
N GLU A 101 7.82 -9.01 16.81
CA GLU A 101 9.27 -9.02 16.92
C GLU A 101 9.78 -10.40 17.37
N ASP A 102 9.47 -11.45 16.60
CA ASP A 102 9.77 -12.86 16.89
C ASP A 102 11.25 -13.24 16.65
N PHE A 103 12.14 -12.55 17.37
CA PHE A 103 13.60 -12.69 17.29
C PHE A 103 14.16 -14.06 17.73
N GLY A 104 13.32 -14.98 18.23
CA GLY A 104 13.73 -16.29 18.75
C GLY A 104 14.37 -16.27 20.15
N PRO A 105 14.86 -17.43 20.66
CA PRO A 105 15.43 -17.56 22.00
C PRO A 105 16.62 -16.62 22.23
N GLY A 106 16.62 -15.89 23.35
CA GLY A 106 17.66 -14.90 23.69
C GLY A 106 17.38 -13.48 23.18
N GLY A 107 16.20 -13.24 22.60
CA GLY A 107 15.70 -11.91 22.25
C GLY A 107 16.52 -11.20 21.17
N LYS A 108 16.30 -9.89 21.03
CA LYS A 108 16.89 -9.04 19.97
C LYS A 108 18.42 -9.12 19.84
N PHE A 109 19.12 -9.39 20.94
CA PHE A 109 20.60 -9.32 20.99
C PHE A 109 21.29 -10.63 20.66
N VAL A 110 20.71 -11.77 21.06
CA VAL A 110 21.32 -13.09 20.88
C VAL A 110 20.61 -13.84 19.75
N GLY A 111 19.27 -13.99 19.84
CA GLY A 111 18.47 -14.66 18.82
C GLY A 111 18.47 -13.87 17.50
N GLY A 112 18.16 -12.58 17.56
CA GLY A 112 18.15 -11.71 16.37
C GLY A 112 19.52 -11.66 15.67
N GLY A 113 20.62 -11.54 16.42
CA GLY A 113 21.97 -11.52 15.87
C GLY A 113 22.39 -12.84 15.20
N ILE A 114 22.03 -13.98 15.78
CA ILE A 114 22.28 -15.31 15.19
C ILE A 114 21.40 -15.53 13.95
N ASN A 115 20.12 -15.14 13.99
CA ASN A 115 19.20 -15.27 12.86
C ASN A 115 19.56 -14.36 11.69
N LEU A 116 20.10 -13.16 11.95
CA LEU A 116 20.57 -12.27 10.90
C LEU A 116 21.75 -12.88 10.12
N VAL A 117 22.62 -13.62 10.81
CA VAL A 117 23.80 -14.29 10.20
C VAL A 117 23.42 -15.64 9.56
N GLY A 118 22.49 -16.40 10.15
CA GLY A 118 22.10 -17.74 9.68
C GLY A 118 20.87 -17.82 8.77
N HIS A 119 19.97 -16.85 8.86
CA HIS A 119 18.63 -16.85 8.22
C HIS A 119 18.29 -15.52 7.54
N HIS A 120 19.24 -14.58 7.44
CA HIS A 120 19.12 -13.32 6.70
C HIS A 120 18.00 -12.36 7.16
N GLY A 121 17.46 -12.54 8.38
CA GLY A 121 16.47 -11.66 9.00
C GLY A 121 16.51 -11.74 10.53
N LEU A 122 16.16 -10.65 11.22
CA LEU A 122 16.13 -10.60 12.67
C LEU A 122 14.94 -11.39 13.25
N ALA A 123 13.76 -11.19 12.67
CA ALA A 123 12.46 -11.77 13.02
C ALA A 123 12.04 -12.82 11.97
N HIS A 124 11.48 -13.95 12.40
CA HIS A 124 10.98 -14.99 11.50
C HIS A 124 9.71 -14.53 10.76
N GLY A 125 8.91 -13.66 11.37
CA GLY A 125 7.61 -13.23 10.86
C GLY A 125 6.53 -14.32 10.88
N GLU A 126 6.75 -15.40 11.63
CA GLU A 126 5.77 -16.49 11.81
C GLU A 126 4.65 -16.02 12.75
N ALA A 127 5.00 -15.34 13.85
CA ALA A 127 4.00 -14.83 14.80
C ALA A 127 3.01 -13.85 14.11
N PHE A 128 3.51 -12.97 13.25
CA PHE A 128 2.66 -12.10 12.45
C PHE A 128 1.80 -12.92 11.47
N HIS A 129 2.41 -13.88 10.77
CA HIS A 129 1.72 -14.66 9.75
C HIS A 129 0.55 -15.45 10.34
N GLU A 130 0.78 -16.15 11.46
CA GLU A 130 -0.25 -16.89 12.18
C GLU A 130 -1.35 -15.97 12.68
N TRP A 131 -0.98 -14.85 13.33
CA TRP A 131 -1.95 -13.85 13.77
C TRP A 131 -2.81 -13.34 12.61
N PHE A 132 -2.20 -12.93 11.51
CA PHE A 132 -2.93 -12.38 10.38
C PHE A 132 -3.81 -13.44 9.72
N ALA A 133 -3.28 -14.66 9.54
CA ALA A 133 -4.03 -15.80 9.01
C ALA A 133 -5.25 -16.13 9.85
N ASP A 134 -5.12 -16.15 11.18
CA ASP A 134 -6.24 -16.39 12.09
C ASP A 134 -7.24 -15.23 12.05
N MET A 135 -6.76 -13.99 12.05
CA MET A 135 -7.59 -12.80 11.97
C MET A 135 -8.48 -12.77 10.74
N ILE A 136 -7.99 -13.23 9.58
CA ILE A 136 -8.76 -13.32 8.33
C ILE A 136 -9.40 -14.69 8.10
N GLU A 137 -9.39 -15.59 9.08
CA GLU A 137 -9.94 -16.96 9.00
C GLU A 137 -9.36 -17.80 7.85
N ASN A 138 -8.04 -17.68 7.61
CA ASN A 138 -7.28 -18.43 6.59
C ASN A 138 -7.79 -18.28 5.14
N GLN A 139 -8.47 -17.17 4.83
CA GLN A 139 -9.04 -16.93 3.50
C GLN A 139 -8.00 -16.94 2.37
N THR A 140 -8.45 -17.40 1.20
CA THR A 140 -7.66 -17.43 -0.04
C THR A 140 -8.04 -16.32 -1.01
N PHE A 141 -7.24 -16.11 -2.05
CA PHE A 141 -7.61 -15.21 -3.15
C PHE A 141 -8.89 -15.66 -3.88
N GLY A 142 -9.19 -16.96 -3.90
CA GLY A 142 -10.45 -17.48 -4.42
C GLY A 142 -11.66 -17.03 -3.59
N ASP A 143 -11.52 -16.91 -2.26
CA ASP A 143 -12.58 -16.39 -1.39
C ASP A 143 -12.78 -14.88 -1.57
N VAL A 144 -11.70 -14.12 -1.80
CA VAL A 144 -11.78 -12.71 -2.18
C VAL A 144 -12.52 -12.55 -3.51
N ALA A 145 -12.18 -13.36 -4.52
CA ALA A 145 -12.82 -13.32 -5.84
C ALA A 145 -14.33 -13.68 -5.79
N LYS A 146 -14.74 -14.64 -4.95
CA LYS A 146 -16.16 -14.99 -4.74
C LYS A 146 -16.99 -13.81 -4.20
N ARG A 147 -16.37 -12.83 -3.56
CA ARG A 147 -17.02 -11.59 -3.10
C ARG A 147 -17.10 -10.52 -4.18
N GLY A 148 -16.62 -10.80 -5.39
CA GLY A 148 -16.52 -9.82 -6.46
C GLY A 148 -15.45 -8.76 -6.22
N LYS A 149 -14.50 -9.03 -5.31
CA LYS A 149 -13.40 -8.12 -4.99
C LYS A 149 -12.11 -8.53 -5.70
N THR A 150 -11.25 -7.55 -5.93
CA THR A 150 -9.89 -7.74 -6.42
C THR A 150 -8.90 -7.31 -5.35
N LEU A 151 -7.93 -8.18 -5.02
CA LEU A 151 -6.86 -7.87 -4.08
C LEU A 151 -5.51 -8.01 -4.78
N LYS A 152 -4.69 -6.97 -4.72
CA LYS A 152 -3.33 -6.96 -5.27
C LYS A 152 -2.31 -6.58 -4.22
N MET A 153 -1.11 -7.14 -4.30
CA MET A 153 -0.01 -6.78 -3.40
C MET A 153 1.30 -6.70 -4.15
N ILE A 154 2.19 -5.81 -3.74
CA ILE A 154 3.54 -5.75 -4.32
C ILE A 154 4.54 -6.47 -3.45
N ALA A 155 5.34 -7.33 -4.07
CA ALA A 155 6.56 -7.91 -3.50
C ALA A 155 7.72 -7.74 -4.49
N ALA A 156 8.92 -8.15 -4.10
CA ALA A 156 10.09 -8.13 -4.98
C ALA A 156 10.81 -9.46 -4.96
N ASP A 157 11.07 -10.05 -6.12
CA ASP A 157 12.00 -11.16 -6.29
C ASP A 157 13.40 -10.60 -6.55
N ILE A 158 14.25 -10.59 -5.53
CA ILE A 158 15.61 -10.03 -5.65
C ILE A 158 16.57 -10.98 -6.38
N THR A 159 16.22 -12.26 -6.50
CA THR A 159 17.00 -13.23 -7.26
C THR A 159 16.80 -13.03 -8.75
N GLN A 160 15.54 -12.85 -9.18
CA GLN A 160 15.16 -12.61 -10.57
C GLN A 160 15.25 -11.12 -10.96
N LYS A 161 15.32 -10.23 -9.96
CA LYS A 161 15.36 -8.76 -10.11
C LYS A 161 14.05 -8.21 -10.68
N GLU A 162 12.94 -8.75 -10.20
CA GLU A 162 11.61 -8.46 -10.71
C GLU A 162 10.69 -7.95 -9.60
N MET A 163 9.76 -7.06 -9.97
CA MET A 163 8.64 -6.69 -9.12
C MET A 163 7.53 -7.71 -9.33
N LEU A 164 6.92 -8.15 -8.23
CA LEU A 164 5.80 -9.08 -8.25
C LEU A 164 4.51 -8.35 -7.93
N VAL A 165 3.50 -8.56 -8.76
CA VAL A 165 2.10 -8.22 -8.51
C VAL A 165 1.40 -9.50 -8.08
N LEU A 166 1.21 -9.68 -6.78
CA LEU A 166 0.50 -10.83 -6.22
C LEU A 166 -1.01 -10.57 -6.27
N PRO A 167 -1.85 -11.56 -6.62
CA PRO A 167 -1.48 -12.96 -6.87
C PRO A 167 -1.09 -13.25 -8.33
N ASP A 168 -1.09 -12.27 -9.24
CA ASP A 168 -0.98 -12.47 -10.70
C ASP A 168 0.31 -13.18 -11.12
N ASP A 169 1.41 -12.88 -10.44
CA ASP A 169 2.72 -13.47 -10.72
C ASP A 169 2.98 -14.78 -9.95
N LEU A 170 2.07 -15.22 -9.07
CA LEU A 170 2.22 -16.49 -8.34
C LEU A 170 2.40 -17.72 -9.23
N PRO A 171 1.70 -17.84 -10.39
CA PRO A 171 1.89 -18.98 -11.30
C PRO A 171 3.33 -19.13 -11.84
N ASN A 172 4.17 -18.11 -11.73
CA ASN A 172 5.59 -18.19 -12.08
C ASN A 172 6.42 -18.99 -11.04
N TYR A 173 5.81 -19.38 -9.93
CA TYR A 173 6.45 -20.10 -8.83
C TYR A 173 5.76 -21.43 -8.53
N LEU A 174 6.49 -22.35 -7.90
CA LEU A 174 6.01 -23.67 -7.54
C LEU A 174 5.52 -23.71 -6.09
N ASP A 175 4.39 -24.37 -5.88
CA ASP A 175 3.90 -24.73 -4.56
C ASP A 175 4.89 -25.71 -3.90
N PRO A 176 5.36 -25.43 -2.67
CA PRO A 176 6.36 -26.26 -2.00
C PRO A 176 5.94 -27.70 -1.78
N LYS A 177 4.63 -27.97 -1.63
CA LYS A 177 4.06 -29.29 -1.35
C LYS A 177 3.80 -30.07 -2.64
N THR A 178 3.15 -29.44 -3.62
CA THR A 178 2.73 -30.15 -4.85
C THR A 178 3.80 -30.14 -5.93
N LYS A 179 4.78 -29.23 -5.84
CA LYS A 179 5.80 -28.96 -6.87
C LYS A 179 5.21 -28.56 -8.22
N GLN A 180 3.95 -28.13 -8.25
CA GLN A 180 3.27 -27.58 -9.42
C GLN A 180 3.20 -26.05 -9.32
N PRO A 181 2.98 -25.33 -10.44
CA PRO A 181 2.72 -23.90 -10.40
C PRO A 181 1.63 -23.54 -9.38
N ILE A 182 1.86 -22.47 -8.62
CA ILE A 182 0.92 -22.02 -7.59
C ILE A 182 -0.41 -21.64 -8.25
N VAL A 183 -1.50 -22.18 -7.70
CA VAL A 183 -2.87 -21.86 -8.13
C VAL A 183 -3.40 -20.71 -7.29
N ILE A 184 -3.71 -19.59 -7.94
CA ILE A 184 -4.17 -18.34 -7.32
C ILE A 184 -5.34 -18.57 -6.36
N ASP A 185 -6.40 -19.24 -6.82
CA ASP A 185 -7.64 -19.40 -6.04
C ASP A 185 -7.44 -20.13 -4.71
N THR A 186 -6.42 -20.97 -4.61
CA THR A 186 -6.10 -21.74 -3.40
C THR A 186 -5.01 -21.10 -2.54
N PHE A 187 -4.35 -20.05 -3.04
CA PHE A 187 -3.25 -19.41 -2.32
C PHE A 187 -3.80 -18.52 -1.19
N LYS A 188 -3.22 -18.63 0.00
CA LYS A 188 -3.70 -17.88 1.16
C LYS A 188 -3.32 -16.41 1.03
N VAL A 189 -4.25 -15.54 1.41
CA VAL A 189 -3.99 -14.09 1.45
C VAL A 189 -2.88 -13.77 2.46
N ALA A 190 -2.85 -14.48 3.59
CA ALA A 190 -1.80 -14.33 4.60
C ALA A 190 -0.38 -14.62 4.09
N ASP A 191 -0.23 -15.61 3.20
CA ASP A 191 1.07 -15.94 2.60
C ASP A 191 1.54 -14.79 1.69
N ALA A 192 0.64 -14.20 0.89
CA ALA A 192 0.97 -13.05 0.05
C ALA A 192 1.29 -11.78 0.86
N VAL A 193 0.56 -11.51 1.95
CA VAL A 193 0.90 -10.41 2.87
C VAL A 193 2.29 -10.65 3.45
N ARG A 194 2.59 -11.87 3.90
CA ARG A 194 3.91 -12.23 4.45
C ARG A 194 5.03 -12.03 3.44
N MET A 195 4.81 -12.31 2.16
CA MET A 195 5.75 -11.99 1.07
C MET A 195 5.93 -10.47 0.93
N SER A 196 4.83 -9.71 0.91
CA SER A 196 4.83 -8.25 0.71
C SER A 196 5.44 -7.46 1.87
N MET A 197 5.44 -8.01 3.09
CA MET A 197 6.00 -7.35 4.29
C MET A 197 7.39 -7.86 4.72
N SER A 198 8.07 -8.66 3.90
CA SER A 198 9.41 -9.21 4.18
C SER A 198 10.52 -8.14 4.14
N ILE A 199 10.49 -7.17 5.05
CA ILE A 199 11.45 -6.05 5.08
C ILE A 199 12.88 -6.60 5.24
N PRO A 200 13.79 -6.35 4.28
CA PRO A 200 15.15 -6.88 4.33
C PRO A 200 15.85 -6.58 5.65
N PHE A 201 16.61 -7.56 6.16
CA PHE A 201 17.31 -7.52 7.44
C PHE A 201 16.41 -7.45 8.68
N PHE A 202 15.11 -7.15 8.56
CA PHE A 202 14.18 -7.17 9.69
C PHE A 202 13.40 -8.49 9.72
N PHE A 203 12.61 -8.80 8.69
CA PHE A 203 11.94 -10.10 8.55
C PHE A 203 12.76 -11.04 7.67
N GLN A 204 12.72 -12.34 7.96
CA GLN A 204 13.28 -13.34 7.07
C GLN A 204 12.61 -13.24 5.68
N PRO A 205 13.38 -13.33 4.58
CA PRO A 205 12.81 -13.37 3.25
C PRO A 205 11.99 -14.65 3.05
N VAL A 206 11.05 -14.62 2.12
CA VAL A 206 10.29 -15.81 1.73
C VAL A 206 11.00 -16.50 0.57
N GLU A 207 11.35 -17.77 0.73
CA GLU A 207 11.97 -18.57 -0.32
C GLU A 207 10.91 -19.36 -1.10
N VAL A 208 10.86 -19.16 -2.41
CA VAL A 208 9.99 -19.90 -3.33
C VAL A 208 10.81 -20.49 -4.48
N THR A 209 10.30 -21.51 -5.16
CA THR A 209 10.99 -22.07 -6.33
C THR A 209 10.38 -21.49 -7.59
N HIS A 210 11.19 -20.87 -8.45
CA HIS A 210 10.73 -20.35 -9.73
C HIS A 210 10.45 -21.49 -10.72
N ALA A 211 9.25 -21.49 -11.30
CA ALA A 211 8.72 -22.61 -12.08
C ALA A 211 9.52 -22.88 -13.36
N ALA A 212 9.94 -21.83 -14.08
CA ALA A 212 10.65 -22.00 -15.34
C ALA A 212 12.12 -22.41 -15.16
N SER A 213 12.76 -22.00 -14.07
CA SER A 213 14.20 -22.23 -13.84
C SER A 213 14.48 -23.37 -12.87
N GLY A 214 13.51 -23.75 -12.02
CA GLY A 214 13.68 -24.70 -10.93
C GLY A 214 14.61 -24.21 -9.82
N LYS A 215 15.00 -22.93 -9.82
CA LYS A 215 15.92 -22.33 -8.84
C LYS A 215 15.14 -21.66 -7.71
N SER A 216 15.79 -21.54 -6.55
CA SER A 216 15.27 -20.74 -5.44
C SER A 216 15.23 -19.27 -5.83
N SER A 217 14.16 -18.59 -5.41
CA SER A 217 13.89 -17.18 -5.55
C SER A 217 13.62 -16.61 -4.16
N THR A 218 14.37 -15.57 -3.82
CA THR A 218 14.27 -14.87 -2.53
C THR A 218 13.32 -13.69 -2.68
N ILE A 219 12.18 -13.73 -1.98
CA ILE A 219 11.14 -12.71 -2.02
C ILE A 219 11.23 -11.80 -0.80
N VAL A 220 11.25 -10.50 -1.06
CA VAL A 220 11.32 -9.44 -0.05
C VAL A 220 10.22 -8.41 -0.24
N ASP A 221 10.13 -7.48 0.70
CA ASP A 221 9.18 -6.37 0.68
C ASP A 221 9.23 -5.58 -0.63
N GLY A 222 8.04 -5.36 -1.21
CA GLY A 222 7.86 -4.67 -2.48
C GLY A 222 8.17 -3.18 -2.45
N GLY A 223 8.32 -2.58 -1.27
CA GLY A 223 8.58 -1.16 -1.09
C GLY A 223 9.85 -0.69 -1.78
N MET A 224 10.85 -1.58 -1.93
CA MET A 224 12.08 -1.30 -2.69
C MET A 224 11.80 -0.87 -4.14
N LEU A 225 10.76 -1.43 -4.76
CA LEU A 225 10.47 -1.27 -6.19
C LEU A 225 9.19 -0.47 -6.45
N SER A 226 8.14 -0.65 -5.66
CA SER A 226 6.91 0.13 -5.76
C SER A 226 6.19 0.21 -4.41
N ASN A 227 6.54 1.23 -3.63
CA ASN A 227 5.92 1.46 -2.33
C ASN A 227 4.48 1.98 -2.42
N PHE A 228 4.08 2.57 -3.57
CA PHE A 228 2.73 3.11 -3.80
C PHE A 228 2.20 2.76 -5.20
N PRO A 229 1.57 1.59 -5.36
CA PRO A 229 1.25 1.03 -6.68
C PRO A 229 -0.08 1.53 -7.24
N VAL A 230 -0.32 2.85 -7.19
CA VAL A 230 -1.60 3.47 -7.61
C VAL A 230 -1.96 3.19 -9.07
N TRP A 231 -0.95 2.86 -9.88
CA TRP A 231 -1.05 2.53 -11.29
C TRP A 231 -1.73 1.18 -11.56
N LEU A 232 -1.86 0.30 -10.55
CA LEU A 232 -2.45 -1.04 -10.73
C LEU A 232 -3.91 -1.01 -11.21
N PHE A 233 -4.62 0.08 -10.91
CA PHE A 233 -6.03 0.25 -11.28
C PHE A 233 -6.23 1.35 -12.34
N ASP A 234 -5.16 1.77 -12.99
CA ASP A 234 -5.25 2.66 -14.15
C ASP A 234 -5.71 1.89 -15.39
N VAL A 235 -6.66 2.46 -16.13
CA VAL A 235 -7.04 1.97 -17.45
C VAL A 235 -6.83 3.08 -18.48
N ASP A 236 -5.96 2.84 -19.46
CA ASP A 236 -5.58 3.84 -20.46
C ASP A 236 -6.60 3.95 -21.60
N ASP A 237 -7.28 2.85 -21.92
CA ASP A 237 -8.06 2.71 -23.16
C ASP A 237 -9.58 2.85 -22.96
N ARG A 238 -10.05 3.05 -21.72
CA ARG A 238 -11.47 3.18 -21.38
C ARG A 238 -11.68 4.12 -20.20
N ALA A 239 -12.91 4.62 -20.04
CA ALA A 239 -13.26 5.31 -18.80
C ALA A 239 -13.16 4.33 -17.61
N PRO A 240 -12.73 4.80 -16.43
CA PRO A 240 -12.73 3.96 -15.24
C PRO A 240 -14.18 3.58 -14.90
N GLU A 241 -14.38 2.47 -14.19
CA GLU A 241 -15.71 2.09 -13.73
C GLU A 241 -16.06 2.79 -12.40
N ARG A 242 -15.04 3.18 -11.64
CA ARG A 242 -15.15 3.75 -10.29
C ARG A 242 -13.92 4.58 -9.96
N PRO A 243 -13.99 5.50 -8.98
CA PRO A 243 -12.82 6.28 -8.59
C PRO A 243 -11.80 5.38 -7.88
N THR A 244 -10.53 5.67 -8.07
CA THR A 244 -9.43 5.02 -7.35
C THR A 244 -8.82 6.01 -6.40
N PHE A 245 -8.84 5.71 -5.10
CA PHE A 245 -8.23 6.54 -4.07
C PHE A 245 -6.90 5.96 -3.63
N GLY A 246 -5.88 6.79 -3.63
CA GLY A 246 -4.56 6.45 -3.12
C GLY A 246 -4.37 6.97 -1.70
N PHE A 247 -3.92 6.15 -0.78
CA PHE A 247 -3.63 6.52 0.61
C PHE A 247 -2.13 6.50 0.81
N ARG A 248 -1.54 7.70 0.97
CA ARG A 248 -0.08 7.87 0.97
C ARG A 248 0.39 8.51 2.25
N LEU A 249 1.37 7.88 2.89
CA LEU A 249 2.05 8.39 4.07
C LEU A 249 3.17 9.35 3.68
N TYR A 250 3.25 10.49 4.37
CA TYR A 250 4.37 11.42 4.25
C TYR A 250 4.81 11.92 5.63
N GLY A 251 6.05 12.37 5.71
CA GLY A 251 6.64 12.75 6.99
C GLY A 251 6.91 11.55 7.91
N GLY A 252 7.27 11.86 9.15
CA GLY A 252 7.88 10.89 10.05
C GLY A 252 9.40 10.87 9.91
N LYS A 253 10.09 10.26 10.89
CA LYS A 253 11.53 10.00 10.73
C LYS A 253 11.69 8.99 9.59
N SER A 254 12.70 9.22 8.75
CA SER A 254 13.13 8.29 7.70
C SER A 254 13.37 6.90 8.28
N MET A 255 13.46 5.89 7.40
CA MET A 255 13.83 4.53 7.80
C MET A 255 15.21 4.43 8.46
N THR A 256 15.96 5.52 8.59
CA THR A 256 17.15 5.67 9.42
C THR A 256 16.74 5.83 10.89
N PRO A 257 16.68 4.74 11.68
CA PRO A 257 16.15 4.80 13.03
C PRO A 257 17.32 5.18 13.91
N GLY A 258 17.25 6.28 14.65
CA GLY A 258 18.29 6.63 15.62
C GLY A 258 18.58 5.50 16.63
N GLY A 259 17.67 4.54 16.84
CA GLY A 259 17.87 3.37 17.69
C GLY A 259 18.41 2.11 16.98
N LEU A 260 17.75 1.66 15.91
CA LEU A 260 18.13 0.43 15.18
C LEU A 260 19.37 0.60 14.29
N HIS A 261 19.58 1.78 13.68
CA HIS A 261 20.78 2.05 12.89
C HIS A 261 22.02 2.14 13.80
N SER A 262 21.91 2.76 14.99
CA SER A 262 22.99 2.74 15.99
C SER A 262 23.27 1.33 16.54
N MET A 263 22.28 0.45 16.57
CA MET A 263 22.47 -0.96 16.91
C MET A 263 23.16 -1.73 15.77
N MET A 264 22.72 -1.58 14.52
CA MET A 264 23.32 -2.24 13.35
C MET A 264 24.76 -1.78 13.09
N GLN A 265 25.07 -0.49 13.29
CA GLN A 265 26.43 0.04 13.22
C GLN A 265 27.38 -0.58 14.26
N ARG A 266 26.87 -0.99 15.43
CA ARG A 266 27.67 -1.62 16.48
C ARG A 266 27.93 -3.10 16.23
N VAL A 267 27.08 -3.78 15.46
CA VAL A 267 27.10 -5.24 15.28
C VAL A 267 27.70 -5.67 13.93
N ALA A 268 27.42 -4.97 12.82
CA ALA A 268 28.00 -5.28 11.51
C ALA A 268 27.83 -4.13 10.50
N TRP A 269 28.92 -3.41 10.17
CA TRP A 269 28.93 -2.34 9.15
C TRP A 269 28.27 -2.73 7.81
N PRO A 270 28.48 -3.94 7.24
CA PRO A 270 27.83 -4.33 5.98
C PRO A 270 26.29 -4.39 6.06
N VAL A 271 25.72 -4.75 7.21
CA VAL A 271 24.27 -4.79 7.42
C VAL A 271 23.71 -3.37 7.49
N ALA A 272 24.37 -2.48 8.25
CA ALA A 272 23.98 -1.08 8.33
C ALA A 272 24.03 -0.41 6.94
N PHE A 273 25.08 -0.69 6.16
CA PHE A 273 25.21 -0.19 4.79
C PHE A 273 24.08 -0.71 3.88
N GLY A 274 23.76 -2.01 3.95
CA GLY A 274 22.65 -2.60 3.19
C GLY A 274 21.29 -1.99 3.56
N TRP A 275 21.06 -1.74 4.85
CA TRP A 275 19.86 -1.05 5.34
C TRP A 275 19.76 0.39 4.81
N ASP A 276 20.86 1.15 4.84
CA ASP A 276 20.89 2.52 4.33
C ASP A 276 20.64 2.55 2.81
N MET A 277 21.19 1.59 2.06
CA MET A 277 20.89 1.42 0.64
C MET A 277 19.40 1.14 0.39
N PHE A 278 18.81 0.24 1.18
CA PHE A 278 17.38 -0.09 1.10
C PHE A 278 16.51 1.15 1.38
N GLY A 279 16.76 1.85 2.49
CA GLY A 279 16.04 3.07 2.85
C GLY A 279 16.19 4.17 1.80
N THR A 280 17.37 4.32 1.21
CA THR A 280 17.63 5.29 0.13
C THR A 280 16.87 4.92 -1.15
N ALA A 281 16.84 3.65 -1.53
CA ALA A 281 16.11 3.19 -2.71
C ALA A 281 14.60 3.44 -2.56
N MET A 282 14.03 3.08 -1.41
CA MET A 282 12.63 3.37 -1.05
C MET A 282 12.31 4.86 -1.17
N GLU A 283 13.10 5.73 -0.53
CA GLU A 283 12.87 7.18 -0.56
C GLU A 283 13.02 7.79 -1.97
N ALA A 284 13.97 7.30 -2.77
CA ALA A 284 14.20 7.77 -4.13
C ALA A 284 13.01 7.43 -5.04
N TRP A 285 12.49 6.21 -4.94
CA TRP A 285 11.29 5.77 -5.66
C TRP A 285 10.05 6.60 -5.28
N ASP A 286 9.84 6.82 -3.98
CA ASP A 286 8.72 7.63 -3.47
C ASP A 286 8.75 9.08 -4.00
N LYS A 287 9.93 9.69 -4.16
CA LYS A 287 10.07 11.05 -4.70
C LYS A 287 9.87 11.11 -6.22
N ARG A 288 10.31 10.07 -6.97
CA ARG A 288 10.36 10.10 -8.44
C ARG A 288 9.00 9.89 -9.13
N PHE A 289 8.09 9.12 -8.52
CA PHE A 289 6.79 8.76 -9.12
C PHE A 289 5.65 9.76 -8.85
N MET A 290 5.97 10.94 -8.31
CA MET A 290 4.99 11.99 -8.10
C MET A 290 4.66 12.72 -9.42
N SER A 291 3.63 12.26 -10.12
CA SER A 291 3.02 13.03 -11.20
C SER A 291 1.86 13.89 -10.69
N HIS A 292 1.51 14.97 -11.40
CA HIS A 292 0.35 15.80 -11.06
C HIS A 292 -0.98 15.05 -11.11
N SER A 293 -1.12 14.00 -11.96
CA SER A 293 -2.35 13.19 -12.06
C SER A 293 -2.59 12.35 -10.81
N THR A 294 -1.53 11.80 -10.23
CA THR A 294 -1.61 11.01 -9.00
C THR A 294 -2.06 11.85 -7.80
N ARG A 295 -1.75 13.16 -7.78
CA ARG A 295 -2.11 14.04 -6.66
C ARG A 295 -3.61 14.27 -6.49
N VAL A 296 -4.39 14.24 -7.57
CA VAL A 296 -5.84 14.55 -7.54
C VAL A 296 -6.65 13.47 -6.83
N ARG A 297 -6.13 12.24 -6.81
CA ARG A 297 -6.81 11.09 -6.23
C ARG A 297 -6.08 10.45 -5.04
N THR A 298 -5.00 11.09 -4.59
CA THR A 298 -4.18 10.58 -3.49
C THR A 298 -4.40 11.42 -2.25
N CYS A 299 -5.02 10.82 -1.24
CA CYS A 299 -5.11 11.34 0.12
C CYS A 299 -3.72 11.30 0.78
N PRO A 300 -3.09 12.45 1.02
CA PRO A 300 -1.81 12.51 1.69
C PRO A 300 -2.05 12.47 3.20
N ILE A 301 -1.38 11.57 3.91
CA ILE A 301 -1.53 11.33 5.34
C ILE A 301 -0.20 11.58 6.06
N SER A 302 -0.21 12.45 7.07
CA SER A 302 0.97 12.74 7.88
C SER A 302 1.22 11.61 8.88
N ALA A 303 2.46 11.11 8.96
CA ALA A 303 2.86 10.12 9.96
C ALA A 303 3.52 10.72 11.22
N GLU A 304 3.33 12.03 11.46
CA GLU A 304 3.67 12.78 12.69
C GLU A 304 4.91 12.33 13.48
N GLY A 305 6.09 12.34 12.85
CA GLY A 305 7.37 12.10 13.53
C GLY A 305 7.65 10.64 13.95
N VAL A 306 6.68 9.72 13.78
CA VAL A 306 6.82 8.29 14.10
C VAL A 306 7.78 7.61 13.11
N GLY A 307 8.55 6.62 13.59
CA GLY A 307 9.47 5.82 12.77
C GLY A 307 8.77 4.64 12.10
N THR A 308 9.26 4.20 10.93
CA THR A 308 8.67 3.10 10.14
C THR A 308 8.79 1.73 10.84
N VAL A 309 9.82 1.51 11.67
CA VAL A 309 10.16 0.21 12.30
C VAL A 309 10.11 0.32 13.83
N ASP A 310 9.19 1.12 14.35
CA ASP A 310 9.01 1.31 15.80
C ASP A 310 7.80 0.50 16.28
N PHE A 311 7.97 -0.81 16.42
CA PHE A 311 6.90 -1.72 16.84
C PHE A 311 6.54 -1.58 18.33
N ASN A 312 7.31 -0.81 19.11
CA ASN A 312 7.00 -0.43 20.48
C ASN A 312 6.26 0.92 20.53
N ILE A 313 5.21 1.04 19.72
CA ILE A 313 4.40 2.27 19.63
C ILE A 313 3.49 2.41 20.85
N SER A 314 3.52 3.58 21.50
CA SER A 314 2.64 3.86 22.64
C SER A 314 1.19 4.04 22.20
N ASP A 315 0.22 3.70 23.06
CA ASP A 315 -1.22 3.93 22.79
C ASP A 315 -1.51 5.40 22.41
N ALA A 316 -0.76 6.33 23.01
CA ALA A 316 -0.85 7.75 22.70
C ALA A 316 -0.39 8.05 21.26
N ASP A 317 0.69 7.42 20.79
CA ASP A 317 1.17 7.61 19.41
C ASP A 317 0.32 6.86 18.39
N GLN A 318 -0.23 5.69 18.74
CA GLN A 318 -1.25 5.01 17.92
C GLN A 318 -2.47 5.93 17.72
N THR A 319 -2.95 6.54 18.80
CA THR A 319 -4.09 7.47 18.76
C THR A 319 -3.78 8.70 17.90
N LYS A 320 -2.59 9.31 18.04
CA LYS A 320 -2.18 10.42 17.17
C LYS A 320 -2.13 10.03 15.70
N LEU A 321 -1.58 8.86 15.36
CA LEU A 321 -1.54 8.39 13.98
C LEU A 321 -2.95 8.21 13.41
N LEU A 322 -3.86 7.63 14.20
CA LEU A 322 -5.25 7.45 13.81
C LEU A 322 -5.94 8.80 13.55
N GLU A 323 -5.83 9.74 14.51
CA GLU A 323 -6.40 11.09 14.39
C GLU A 323 -5.79 11.88 13.22
N SER A 324 -4.50 11.71 12.95
CA SER A 324 -3.82 12.33 11.80
C SER A 324 -4.36 11.78 10.47
N GLY A 325 -4.61 10.46 10.43
CA GLY A 325 -5.28 9.79 9.33
C GLY A 325 -6.70 10.31 9.09
N GLU A 326 -7.52 10.36 10.13
CA GLU A 326 -8.90 10.85 10.05
C GLU A 326 -8.97 12.27 9.52
N ARG A 327 -8.12 13.16 10.06
CA ARG A 327 -8.03 14.55 9.61
C ARG A 327 -7.62 14.65 8.15
N ALA A 328 -6.61 13.88 7.74
CA ALA A 328 -6.15 13.84 6.35
C ALA A 328 -7.26 13.39 5.40
N GLY A 329 -8.03 12.35 5.78
CA GLY A 329 -9.18 11.89 4.99
C GLY A 329 -10.28 12.93 4.88
N GLN A 330 -10.62 13.59 5.99
CA GLN A 330 -11.63 14.67 6.02
C GLN A 330 -11.20 15.86 5.13
N ASP A 331 -9.95 16.32 5.27
CA ASP A 331 -9.40 17.43 4.50
C ASP A 331 -9.36 17.10 2.99
N PHE A 332 -8.97 15.88 2.64
CA PHE A 332 -8.98 15.41 1.26
C PHE A 332 -10.39 15.38 0.68
N LEU A 333 -11.36 14.81 1.39
CA LEU A 333 -12.74 14.67 0.91
C LEU A 333 -13.47 16.02 0.83
N ALA A 334 -13.17 16.98 1.71
CA ALA A 334 -13.71 18.33 1.62
C ALA A 334 -13.32 19.02 0.30
N GLY A 335 -12.09 18.77 -0.18
CA GLY A 335 -11.57 19.27 -1.44
C GLY A 335 -11.86 18.39 -2.66
N PHE A 336 -12.17 17.11 -2.47
CA PHE A 336 -12.34 16.16 -3.56
C PHE A 336 -13.55 16.51 -4.43
N ARG A 337 -13.35 16.53 -5.75
CA ARG A 337 -14.40 16.71 -6.75
C ARG A 337 -14.23 15.62 -7.80
N LEU A 338 -15.31 14.89 -8.09
CA LEU A 338 -15.27 13.81 -9.06
C LEU A 338 -14.94 14.35 -10.47
N GLU A 339 -15.31 15.59 -10.79
CA GLU A 339 -14.95 16.23 -12.06
C GLU A 339 -13.44 16.42 -12.24
N ASP A 340 -12.71 16.71 -11.16
CA ASP A 340 -11.27 16.91 -11.21
C ASP A 340 -10.54 15.60 -11.47
N TYR A 341 -11.05 14.48 -10.93
CA TYR A 341 -10.57 13.14 -11.24
C TYR A 341 -10.65 12.87 -12.76
N PHE A 342 -11.79 13.15 -13.40
CA PHE A 342 -11.96 12.99 -14.85
C PHE A 342 -11.02 13.85 -15.69
N ASN A 343 -10.70 15.07 -15.24
CA ASN A 343 -9.84 15.99 -16.00
C ASN A 343 -8.38 15.54 -16.09
N THR A 344 -7.97 14.66 -15.17
CA THR A 344 -6.63 14.06 -15.11
C THR A 344 -6.55 12.64 -15.67
N TYR A 345 -7.69 12.00 -15.94
CA TYR A 345 -7.76 10.62 -16.40
C TYR A 345 -7.41 10.48 -17.89
N GLY A 346 -6.60 9.47 -18.26
CA GLY A 346 -6.25 9.15 -19.65
C GLY A 346 -5.33 10.15 -20.37
N LYS A 347 -4.80 11.18 -19.70
CA LYS A 347 -3.84 12.11 -20.29
C LYS A 347 -2.40 11.68 -19.98
N LYS A 348 -1.63 11.33 -21.02
CA LYS A 348 -0.16 11.29 -20.93
C LYS A 348 0.33 12.68 -20.54
N LEU A 349 0.96 12.79 -19.37
CA LEU A 349 1.46 14.06 -18.87
C LEU A 349 2.77 14.42 -19.58
N GLU A 350 2.80 15.58 -20.22
CA GLU A 350 4.06 16.23 -20.53
C GLU A 350 4.74 16.64 -19.21
N PRO A 351 6.07 16.43 -19.07
CA PRO A 351 6.79 16.85 -17.88
C PRO A 351 6.63 18.36 -17.70
N ALA A 352 6.39 18.80 -16.46
CA ALA A 352 6.33 20.21 -16.13
C ALA A 352 7.62 20.90 -16.63
N PRO A 353 7.53 22.07 -17.29
CA PRO A 353 8.72 22.80 -17.68
C PRO A 353 9.54 23.06 -16.42
N VAL A 354 10.80 22.62 -16.44
CA VAL A 354 11.75 22.93 -15.38
C VAL A 354 11.88 24.44 -15.36
N ALA A 355 11.32 25.07 -14.33
CA ALA A 355 11.58 26.47 -14.07
C ALA A 355 13.06 26.58 -13.69
N VAL A 356 13.88 26.98 -14.65
CA VAL A 356 15.25 27.42 -14.39
C VAL A 356 15.12 28.82 -13.80
N SER A 357 15.36 28.96 -12.49
CA SER A 357 15.66 30.24 -11.86
C SER A 357 16.99 30.13 -11.13
#